data_AF-A0A8U0NN58-F1
#
_entry.id   AF-A0A8U0NN58-F1
#
_cell.length_a   1.000
_cell.length_b   1.000
_cell.length_c   1.000
_cell.angle_alpha   90.00
_cell.angle_beta   90.00
_cell.angle_gamma   90.00
#
_symmetry.space_group_name_H-M   'P 1'
#
loop_
_entity.id
_entity.type
_entity.pdbx_description
1 polymer ?
#
loop_
_entity_poly.entity_id
_entity_poly.type
_entity_poly.pdbx_seq_one_letter_code
_entity_poly.pdbx_strand_id
1 'polypeptide(L)'
;MAAAKDGCALGEVAAGNGRRLHLGIPEAVFVEDVDSFMKQPGNETADTVLKKLDEQYQKYKFMELNLAQKKRRLKGQIPEIKQTLEILKYMQKKKANVMLEYDIDEAQALLEKNLSTATKNLDSLEEDLDFLRDQFTTTEVNMARVYNWDVKRRNKDDSTKNKA
;
A
#
# COMPACT_ATOMS: atom_id res chain seq x y z
N MET A 1 -35.39 -5.26 -44.36
CA MET A 1 -36.32 -5.79 -43.34
C MET A 1 -35.52 -5.91 -42.06
N ALA A 2 -35.97 -5.21 -40.99
CA ALA A 2 -35.60 -5.25 -39.57
C ALA A 2 -34.13 -5.53 -39.17
N ALA A 3 -33.33 -4.61 -38.63
CA ALA A 3 -33.49 -3.75 -37.43
C ALA A 3 -33.38 -4.52 -36.09
N ALA A 4 -32.34 -4.17 -35.30
CA ALA A 4 -32.29 -4.01 -33.84
C ALA A 4 -30.84 -4.27 -33.35
N LYS A 5 -30.02 -3.28 -33.05
CA LYS A 5 -30.06 -2.29 -31.94
C LYS A 5 -29.07 -2.66 -30.84
N ASP A 6 -28.17 -1.70 -30.56
CA ASP A 6 -27.73 -1.24 -29.25
C ASP A 6 -26.99 -2.27 -28.36
N GLY A 7 -25.77 -2.06 -27.90
CA GLY A 7 -25.18 -0.82 -27.41
C GLY A 7 -24.76 -1.04 -25.95
N CYS A 8 -23.57 -0.54 -25.61
CA CYS A 8 -23.23 0.05 -24.31
C CYS A 8 -23.37 -0.79 -23.01
N ALA A 9 -22.24 -0.99 -22.35
CA ALA A 9 -21.95 -0.65 -20.93
C ALA A 9 -20.80 -1.55 -20.47
N LEU A 10 -19.53 -1.11 -20.36
CA LEU A 10 -19.05 -0.01 -19.52
C LEU A 10 -19.93 0.18 -18.28
N GLY A 11 -19.58 -0.55 -17.23
CA GLY A 11 -19.87 -0.19 -15.85
C GLY A 11 -18.76 -0.83 -15.03
N GLU A 12 -17.74 -0.13 -14.54
CA GLU A 12 -17.74 1.22 -13.94
C GLU A 12 -18.89 1.41 -12.96
N VAL A 13 -18.68 0.84 -11.78
CA VAL A 13 -19.25 1.27 -10.49
C VAL A 13 -18.15 1.03 -9.45
N ALA A 14 -17.80 1.91 -8.53
CA ALA A 14 -18.16 3.30 -8.32
C ALA A 14 -17.04 3.93 -7.47
N ALA A 15 -16.93 5.25 -7.58
CA ALA A 15 -15.95 6.12 -6.97
C ALA A 15 -15.70 5.90 -5.47
N GLY A 16 -14.40 5.79 -5.13
CA GLY A 16 -13.85 6.16 -3.82
C GLY A 16 -13.05 7.45 -3.96
N ASN A 17 -13.53 8.52 -3.33
CA ASN A 17 -13.03 9.89 -3.40
C ASN A 17 -11.52 10.05 -3.15
N GLY A 18 -10.84 10.74 -4.09
CA GLY A 18 -9.82 11.78 -3.83
C GLY A 18 -8.81 11.58 -2.70
N ARG A 19 -8.11 10.45 -2.63
CA ARG A 19 -7.06 10.21 -1.62
C ARG A 19 -5.73 9.92 -2.30
N ARG A 20 -4.66 10.38 -1.66
CA ARG A 20 -3.28 10.39 -2.18
C ARG A 20 -2.94 9.05 -2.85
N LEU A 21 -2.25 9.13 -3.99
CA LEU A 21 -1.71 7.96 -4.69
C LEU A 21 -0.63 7.31 -3.81
N HIS A 22 -1.03 6.40 -2.91
CA HIS A 22 -0.15 5.63 -2.04
C HIS A 22 0.70 4.65 -2.85
N LEU A 23 1.70 5.16 -3.59
CA LEU A 23 2.68 4.39 -4.39
C LEU A 23 2.14 3.23 -5.25
N GLY A 24 0.85 3.23 -5.60
CA GLY A 24 0.19 2.13 -6.33
C GLY A 24 -0.23 0.93 -5.47
N ILE A 25 -0.33 1.07 -4.14
CA ILE A 25 -0.91 0.06 -3.25
C ILE A 25 -2.41 -0.08 -3.57
N PRO A 26 -2.89 -1.27 -3.97
CA PRO A 26 -4.32 -1.48 -4.23
C PRO A 26 -5.15 -1.34 -2.95
N GLU A 27 -6.29 -0.68 -3.03
CA GLU A 27 -7.22 -0.56 -1.90
C GLU A 27 -8.04 -1.85 -1.75
N ALA A 28 -8.07 -2.38 -0.53
CA ALA A 28 -8.90 -3.48 -0.11
C ALA A 28 -10.29 -2.95 0.22
N VAL A 29 -11.31 -3.42 -0.51
CA VAL A 29 -12.70 -3.07 -0.24
C VAL A 29 -13.24 -3.98 0.86
N PHE A 30 -13.74 -3.38 1.94
CA PHE A 30 -14.36 -4.13 3.02
C PHE A 30 -15.68 -4.76 2.59
N VAL A 31 -15.85 -6.05 2.84
CA VAL A 31 -17.07 -6.79 2.48
C VAL A 31 -17.97 -6.90 3.71
N GLU A 32 -18.96 -6.01 3.82
CA GLU A 32 -19.97 -6.04 4.89
C GLU A 32 -20.96 -7.20 4.75
N ASP A 33 -21.60 -7.30 3.59
CA ASP A 33 -22.56 -8.36 3.27
C ASP A 33 -21.93 -9.41 2.34
N VAL A 34 -21.45 -10.49 2.96
CA VAL A 34 -20.82 -11.61 2.24
C VAL A 34 -21.81 -12.30 1.32
N ASP A 35 -23.10 -12.38 1.68
CA ASP A 35 -24.11 -13.05 0.86
C ASP A 35 -24.36 -12.29 -0.46
N SER A 36 -24.41 -10.97 -0.41
CA SER A 36 -24.49 -10.14 -1.62
C SER A 36 -23.20 -10.17 -2.43
N PHE A 37 -22.05 -10.19 -1.77
CA PHE A 37 -20.75 -10.29 -2.43
C PHE A 37 -20.55 -11.61 -3.19
N MET A 38 -20.98 -12.74 -2.61
CA MET A 38 -20.90 -14.06 -3.25
C MET A 38 -21.84 -14.22 -4.45
N LYS A 39 -22.87 -13.38 -4.59
CA LYS A 39 -23.78 -13.38 -5.75
C LYS A 39 -23.21 -12.67 -6.97
N GLN A 40 -22.11 -11.94 -6.82
CA GLN A 40 -21.48 -11.22 -7.92
C GLN A 40 -20.86 -12.21 -8.94
N PRO A 41 -20.90 -11.88 -10.25
CA PRO A 41 -20.27 -12.72 -11.26
C PRO A 41 -18.76 -12.86 -10.98
N GLY A 42 -18.27 -14.10 -10.91
CA GLY A 42 -16.86 -14.41 -10.60
C GLY A 42 -16.55 -14.72 -9.13
N ASN A 43 -17.56 -14.72 -8.25
CA ASN A 43 -17.46 -15.16 -6.84
C ASN A 43 -18.24 -16.46 -6.59
N GLU A 44 -18.20 -17.38 -7.57
CA GLU A 44 -19.06 -18.57 -7.62
C GLU A 44 -18.84 -19.54 -6.44
N THR A 45 -17.61 -19.66 -5.95
CA THR A 45 -17.25 -20.52 -4.83
C THR A 45 -16.40 -19.79 -3.80
N ALA A 46 -16.57 -20.17 -2.53
CA ALA A 46 -15.78 -19.63 -1.43
C ALA A 46 -14.28 -19.86 -1.66
N ASP A 47 -13.89 -21.04 -2.15
CA ASP A 47 -12.50 -21.36 -2.50
C ASP A 47 -11.90 -20.39 -3.53
N THR A 48 -12.68 -20.00 -4.55
CA THR A 48 -12.22 -19.05 -5.57
C THR A 48 -11.97 -17.67 -4.96
N VAL A 49 -12.87 -17.21 -4.11
CA VAL A 49 -12.76 -15.91 -3.42
C VAL A 49 -11.60 -15.92 -2.42
N LEU A 50 -11.48 -16.97 -1.60
CA LEU A 50 -10.40 -17.13 -0.64
C LEU A 50 -9.03 -17.15 -1.33
N LYS A 51 -8.92 -17.82 -2.48
CA LYS A 51 -7.70 -17.80 -3.29
C LYS A 51 -7.36 -16.39 -3.79
N LYS A 52 -8.35 -15.64 -4.30
CA LYS A 52 -8.14 -14.24 -4.74
C LYS A 52 -7.69 -13.34 -3.58
N LEU A 53 -8.30 -13.49 -2.40
CA LEU A 53 -7.93 -12.72 -1.21
C LEU A 53 -6.54 -13.09 -0.70
N ASP A 54 -6.16 -14.37 -0.74
CA ASP A 54 -4.80 -14.81 -0.41
C ASP A 54 -3.77 -14.25 -1.40
N GLU A 55 -4.05 -14.26 -2.70
CA GLU A 55 -3.20 -13.62 -3.71
C GLU A 55 -3.03 -12.11 -3.47
N GLN A 56 -4.09 -11.41 -3.05
CA GLN A 56 -4.01 -10.00 -2.65
C GLN A 56 -3.15 -9.83 -1.38
N TYR A 57 -3.36 -10.68 -0.37
CA TYR A 57 -2.58 -10.68 0.86
C TYR A 57 -1.08 -10.88 0.59
N GLN A 58 -0.70 -11.84 -0.27
CA GLN A 58 0.70 -12.05 -0.64
C GLN A 58 1.30 -10.84 -1.37
N LYS A 59 0.51 -10.13 -2.21
CA LYS A 59 0.96 -8.89 -2.85
C LYS A 59 1.23 -7.80 -1.82
N TYR A 60 0.34 -7.62 -0.84
CA TYR A 60 0.56 -6.67 0.25
C TYR A 60 1.83 -7.00 1.04
N LYS A 61 2.06 -8.27 1.35
CA LYS A 61 3.29 -8.76 2.02
C LYS A 61 4.56 -8.48 1.24
N PHE A 62 4.53 -8.67 -0.07
CA PHE A 62 5.66 -8.32 -0.90
C PHE A 62 5.91 -6.80 -0.92
N MET A 63 4.86 -5.98 -1.01
CA MET A 63 5.00 -4.53 -0.97
C MET A 63 5.52 -4.04 0.38
N GLU A 64 5.06 -4.59 1.49
CA GLU A 64 5.51 -4.24 2.85
C GLU A 64 7.01 -4.47 2.98
N LEU A 65 7.49 -5.63 2.53
CA LEU A 65 8.92 -5.94 2.55
C LEU A 65 9.73 -4.91 1.76
N ASN A 66 9.27 -4.54 0.56
CA ASN A 66 9.95 -3.56 -0.28
C ASN A 66 9.96 -2.16 0.34
N LEU A 67 8.83 -1.71 0.88
CA LEU A 67 8.72 -0.38 1.51
C LEU A 67 9.52 -0.32 2.81
N ALA A 68 9.49 -1.38 3.63
CA ALA A 68 10.27 -1.49 4.86
C ALA A 68 11.78 -1.46 4.58
N GLN A 69 12.24 -2.14 3.52
CA GLN A 69 13.65 -2.09 3.09
C GLN A 69 14.06 -0.68 2.65
N LYS A 70 13.23 0.01 1.83
CA LYS A 70 13.48 1.40 1.42
C LYS A 70 13.54 2.34 2.63
N LYS A 71 12.60 2.20 3.56
CA LYS A 71 12.55 2.93 4.83
C LYS A 71 13.82 2.72 5.66
N ARG A 72 14.27 1.47 5.82
CA ARG A 72 15.50 1.14 6.54
C ARG A 72 16.72 1.83 5.92
N ARG A 73 16.83 1.82 4.58
CA ARG A 73 17.92 2.50 3.87
C ARG A 73 17.93 4.01 4.15
N LEU A 74 16.78 4.68 4.02
CA LEU A 74 16.69 6.12 4.29
C LEU A 74 16.98 6.46 5.76
N LYS A 75 16.50 5.64 6.71
CA LYS A 75 16.83 5.82 8.14
C LYS A 75 18.32 5.68 8.45
N GLY A 76 19.06 4.91 7.65
CA GLY A 76 20.52 4.84 7.72
C GLY A 76 21.24 6.03 7.06
N GLN A 77 20.76 6.47 5.89
CA GLN A 77 21.39 7.54 5.11
C GLN A 77 21.20 8.94 5.73
N ILE A 78 20.04 9.21 6.35
CA ILE A 78 19.74 10.53 6.91
C ILE A 78 20.76 10.97 7.98
N PRO A 79 21.14 10.13 8.96
CA PRO A 79 22.20 10.44 9.91
C PRO A 79 23.55 10.74 9.25
N GLU A 80 23.96 9.97 8.24
CA GLU A 80 25.23 10.18 7.53
C GLU A 80 25.26 11.54 6.81
N ILE A 81 24.15 11.89 6.14
CA ILE A 81 24.01 13.20 5.47
C ILE A 81 24.04 14.33 6.50
N LYS A 82 23.37 14.18 7.65
CA LYS A 82 23.41 15.17 8.74
C LYS A 82 24.81 15.36 9.30
N GLN A 83 25.54 14.28 9.53
CA GLN A 83 26.91 14.33 10.02
C GLN A 83 27.85 15.01 9.00
N THR A 84 27.69 14.70 7.72
CA THR A 84 28.47 15.34 6.64
C THR A 84 28.21 16.85 6.59
N LEU A 85 26.94 17.27 6.73
CA LEU A 85 26.56 18.68 6.82
C LEU A 85 27.19 19.38 8.03
N GLU A 86 27.24 18.72 9.18
CA GLU A 86 27.85 19.27 10.38
C GLU A 86 29.37 19.49 10.21
N ILE A 87 30.05 18.53 9.58
CA ILE A 87 31.47 18.64 9.24
C ILE A 87 31.71 19.83 8.30
N LEU A 88 30.90 19.98 7.25
CA LEU A 88 31.01 21.10 6.31
C LEU A 88 30.79 22.46 7.00
N LYS A 89 29.77 22.57 7.86
CA LYS A 89 29.50 23.78 8.65
C LYS A 89 30.68 24.13 9.57
N TYR A 90 31.29 23.13 10.20
CA TYR A 90 32.48 23.32 11.02
C TYR A 90 33.68 23.79 10.19
N MET A 91 33.89 23.18 9.01
CA MET A 91 34.94 23.59 8.08
C MET A 91 34.73 25.02 7.58
N GLN A 92 33.49 25.43 7.25
CA GLN A 92 33.15 26.79 6.84
C GLN A 92 33.49 27.81 7.94
N LYS A 93 33.12 27.51 9.20
CA LYS A 93 33.44 28.36 10.35
C LYS A 93 34.94 28.52 10.59
N LYS A 94 35.73 27.47 10.32
CA LYS A 94 37.20 27.51 10.40
C LYS A 94 37.88 28.08 9.15
N LYS A 95 37.24 27.98 7.98
CA LYS A 95 37.72 28.48 6.67
C LYS A 95 37.88 30.00 6.64
N ALA A 96 37.27 30.73 7.56
CA ALA A 96 37.61 32.13 7.79
C ALA A 96 39.14 32.36 7.96
N ASN A 97 39.90 31.31 8.31
CA ASN A 97 41.36 31.36 8.48
C ASN A 97 42.17 30.57 7.44
N VAL A 98 41.59 29.80 6.51
CA VAL A 98 42.33 28.98 5.52
C VAL A 98 41.54 28.85 4.21
N MET A 99 42.13 29.32 3.11
CA MET A 99 41.57 29.28 1.76
C MET A 99 41.57 27.83 1.22
N LEU A 100 40.41 27.25 0.88
CA LEU A 100 40.33 26.02 0.07
C LEU A 100 39.52 26.30 -1.21
N GLU A 101 39.95 25.64 -2.29
CA GLU A 101 39.51 25.73 -3.69
C GLU A 101 38.06 25.30 -3.98
N TYR A 102 37.37 24.66 -3.02
CA TYR A 102 35.99 24.18 -3.19
C TYR A 102 34.95 25.11 -2.57
N ASP A 103 33.86 25.39 -3.30
CA ASP A 103 32.69 26.14 -2.84
C ASP A 103 31.90 25.31 -1.81
N ILE A 104 32.27 25.46 -0.53
CA ILE A 104 31.59 24.78 0.59
C ILE A 104 30.10 25.12 0.63
N ASP A 105 29.73 26.32 0.20
CA ASP A 105 28.35 26.79 0.17
C ASP A 105 27.50 25.97 -0.81
N GLU A 106 28.05 25.61 -1.98
CA GLU A 106 27.36 24.77 -2.96
C GLU A 106 27.19 23.33 -2.44
N ALA A 107 28.25 22.77 -1.85
CA ALA A 107 28.20 21.43 -1.24
C ALA A 107 27.18 21.35 -0.10
N GLN A 108 27.11 22.39 0.74
CA GLN A 108 26.13 22.49 1.81
C GLN A 108 24.71 22.56 1.23
N ALA A 109 24.46 23.42 0.24
CA ALA A 109 23.15 23.55 -0.39
C ALA A 109 22.67 22.23 -1.02
N LEU A 110 23.57 21.51 -1.70
CA LEU A 110 23.27 20.20 -2.27
C LEU A 110 22.90 19.17 -1.19
N LEU A 111 23.67 19.10 -0.11
CA LEU A 111 23.41 18.16 0.98
C LEU A 111 22.14 18.52 1.76
N GLU A 112 21.83 19.79 1.96
CA GLU A 112 20.57 20.24 2.58
C GLU A 112 19.37 19.87 1.71
N LYS A 113 19.46 20.04 0.39
CA LYS A 113 18.43 19.59 -0.55
C LYS A 113 18.24 18.07 -0.52
N ASN A 114 19.34 17.31 -0.50
CA ASN A 114 19.30 15.85 -0.43
C ASN A 114 18.70 15.38 0.91
N LEU A 115 19.08 16.01 2.02
CA LEU A 115 18.52 15.73 3.34
C LEU A 115 17.02 15.98 3.39
N SER A 116 16.57 17.14 2.89
CA SER A 116 15.15 17.48 2.81
C SER A 116 14.39 16.44 1.98
N THR A 117 14.93 16.05 0.81
CA THR A 117 14.30 15.06 -0.07
C THR A 117 14.23 13.68 0.59
N ALA A 118 15.33 13.23 1.20
CA ALA A 118 15.38 11.95 1.91
C ALA A 118 14.42 11.90 3.10
N THR A 119 14.29 13.01 3.84
CA THR A 119 13.36 13.12 4.97
C THR A 119 11.91 13.08 4.48
N LYS A 120 11.55 13.88 3.48
CA LYS A 120 10.19 13.85 2.89
C LYS A 120 9.83 12.47 2.34
N ASN A 121 10.76 11.82 1.64
CA ASN A 121 10.56 10.47 1.12
C ASN A 121 10.37 9.46 2.25
N LEU A 122 11.11 9.61 3.36
CA LEU A 122 10.92 8.77 4.53
C LEU A 122 9.50 8.95 5.09
N ASP A 123 9.06 10.20 5.29
CA ASP A 123 7.73 10.51 5.83
C ASP A 123 6.61 9.93 4.95
N SER A 124 6.69 10.12 3.63
CA SER A 124 5.72 9.53 2.69
C SER A 124 5.72 8.00 2.73
N LEU A 125 6.90 7.37 2.85
CA LEU A 125 6.97 5.91 3.01
C LEU A 125 6.40 5.43 4.34
N GLU A 126 6.45 6.22 5.41
CA GLU A 126 5.78 5.89 6.68
C GLU A 126 4.25 5.93 6.51
N GLU A 127 3.71 6.96 5.85
CA GLU A 127 2.28 7.05 5.52
C GLU A 127 1.82 5.84 4.67
N ASP A 128 2.59 5.45 3.65
CA ASP A 128 2.24 4.33 2.77
C ASP A 128 2.31 2.97 3.48
N LEU A 129 3.25 2.79 4.42
CA LEU A 129 3.32 1.59 5.26
C LEU A 129 2.12 1.48 6.21
N ASP A 130 1.66 2.60 6.75
CA ASP A 130 0.47 2.62 7.60
C ASP A 130 -0.79 2.32 6.79
N PHE A 131 -0.94 2.93 5.61
CA PHE A 131 -2.02 2.59 4.69
C PHE A 131 -2.02 1.10 4.32
N LEU A 132 -0.84 0.52 4.06
CA LEU A 132 -0.70 -0.90 3.73
C LEU A 132 -1.16 -1.83 4.87
N ARG A 133 -0.90 -1.45 6.13
CA ARG A 133 -1.37 -2.21 7.32
C ARG A 133 -2.89 -2.23 7.41
N ASP A 134 -3.55 -1.13 7.04
CA ASP A 134 -5.01 -1.09 6.97
C ASP A 134 -5.55 -2.02 5.87
N GLN A 135 -4.86 -2.10 4.72
CA GLN A 135 -5.24 -3.01 3.63
C GLN A 135 -5.09 -4.48 4.02
N PHE A 136 -4.03 -4.82 4.75
CA PHE A 136 -3.86 -6.14 5.34
C PHE A 136 -5.02 -6.51 6.25
N THR A 137 -5.29 -5.67 7.25
CA THR A 137 -6.34 -5.90 8.24
C THR A 137 -7.69 -6.11 7.55
N THR A 138 -8.01 -5.27 6.55
CA THR A 138 -9.26 -5.39 5.78
C THR A 138 -9.34 -6.71 5.02
N THR A 139 -8.24 -7.11 4.37
CA THR A 139 -8.17 -8.37 3.62
C THR A 139 -8.30 -9.59 4.52
N GLU A 140 -7.64 -9.60 5.68
CA GLU A 140 -7.72 -10.68 6.67
C GLU A 140 -9.13 -10.84 7.21
N VAL A 141 -9.79 -9.72 7.55
CA VAL A 141 -11.18 -9.75 8.01
C VAL A 141 -12.11 -10.27 6.89
N ASN A 142 -11.90 -9.85 5.65
CA ASN A 142 -12.67 -10.36 4.50
C ASN A 142 -12.46 -11.88 4.33
N MET A 143 -11.22 -12.38 4.42
CA MET A 143 -10.93 -13.82 4.35
C MET A 143 -11.67 -14.60 5.45
N ALA A 144 -11.61 -14.13 6.70
CA ALA A 144 -12.29 -14.75 7.82
C ALA A 144 -13.82 -14.75 7.63
N ARG A 145 -14.38 -13.66 7.10
CA ARG A 145 -15.81 -13.54 6.80
C ARG A 145 -16.28 -14.54 5.74
N VAL A 146 -15.54 -14.67 4.64
CA VAL A 146 -15.84 -15.63 3.56
C VAL A 146 -15.72 -17.06 4.07
N TYR A 147 -14.68 -17.36 4.86
CA TYR A 147 -14.53 -18.68 5.48
C TYR A 147 -15.71 -19.02 6.40
N ASN A 148 -16.08 -18.10 7.29
CA ASN A 148 -17.20 -18.28 8.21
C ASN A 148 -18.54 -18.44 7.47
N TRP A 149 -18.72 -17.72 6.36
CA TRP A 149 -19.88 -17.86 5.50
C TRP A 149 -19.96 -19.26 4.86
N ASP A 150 -18.83 -19.77 4.35
CA ASP A 150 -18.78 -21.09 3.73
C ASP A 150 -19.07 -22.22 4.75
N VAL A 151 -18.50 -22.14 5.95
CA VAL A 151 -18.79 -23.08 7.04
C VAL A 151 -20.27 -23.06 7.42
N LYS A 152 -20.89 -21.87 7.56
CA LYS A 152 -22.32 -21.75 7.85
C LYS A 152 -23.20 -22.36 6.76
N ARG A 153 -22.80 -22.23 5.49
CA ARG A 153 -23.52 -22.82 4.36
C ARG A 153 -23.45 -24.35 4.40
N ARG A 154 -22.26 -24.92 4.55
CA ARG A 154 -22.06 -26.39 4.63
C ARG A 154 -22.85 -27.03 5.78
N ASN A 155 -22.82 -26.41 6.96
CA ASN A 155 -23.57 -26.90 8.11
C ASN A 155 -25.10 -26.88 7.89
N LYS A 156 -25.62 -25.87 7.18
CA LYS A 156 -27.05 -25.81 6.82
C LYS A 156 -27.42 -26.93 5.86
N ASP A 157 -26.60 -27.17 4.85
CA ASP A 157 -26.83 -28.22 3.85
C ASP A 157 -26.85 -29.63 4.50
N ASP A 158 -25.93 -29.89 5.42
CA ASP A 158 -25.89 -31.14 6.18
C ASP A 158 -27.09 -31.30 7.12
N SER A 159 -27.53 -30.20 7.76
CA SER A 159 -28.71 -30.19 8.62
C SER A 159 -30.00 -30.47 7.85
N THR A 160 -30.10 -30.00 6.60
CA THR A 160 -31.24 -30.26 5.72
C THR A 160 -31.26 -31.70 5.21
N LYS A 161 -30.09 -32.30 4.94
CA LYS A 161 -29.98 -33.70 4.52
C LYS A 161 -30.36 -34.69 5.63
N ASN A 162 -29.99 -34.39 6.88
CA ASN A 162 -30.32 -35.27 8.01
C ASN A 162 -31.80 -35.22 8.46
N LYS A 163 -32.61 -34.29 7.92
CA LYS A 163 -34.04 -34.14 8.23
C LYS A 163 -34.98 -34.65 7.13
N ALA A 164 -34.43 -35.04 5.98
CA ALA A 164 -35.16 -35.61 4.85
C ALA A 164 -34.98 -37.13 4.84
#